data_AF-A0A1C7MHP8-F1
#
_entry.id   AF-A0A1C7MHP8-F1
#
_cell.length_a   1.000
_cell.length_b   1.000
_cell.length_c   1.000
_cell.angle_alpha   90.00
_cell.angle_beta   90.00
_cell.angle_gamma   90.00
#
_symmetry.space_group_name_H-M   'P 1'
#
loop_
_entity.id
_entity.type
_entity.pdbx_description
1 polymer ?
#
loop_
_entity_poly.entity_id
_entity_poly.type
_entity_poly.pdbx_seq_one_letter_code
_entity_poly.pdbx_strand_id
1 'polypeptide(L)'
;MTLDVLHFIDNKGGNAEEIRESQRKRGLSVELVDEVIQMYTDWVKLDYDAANLSKQVNAVQKEIAAKKKAKENADELVAKKKELDAQVIAKRAESKEHEHKMRQKASTVGNLVGTGVPVSLTEDDNKTIRTWHPENKEVEKKSNILAHHEVMLRLDAIDLERGAKIAGHRGYFLTNDGIDLNQALISYGLTSCANAATRRSSLPS
;
A
#
# COMPACT_ATOMS: atom_id res chain seq x y z
N MET A 1 -0.43 3.35 -3.60
CA MET A 1 0.47 4.38 -3.04
C MET A 1 0.23 4.44 -1.55
N THR A 2 1.27 4.28 -0.76
CA THR A 2 1.24 4.36 0.71
C THR A 2 1.62 5.78 1.14
N LEU A 3 1.20 6.20 2.34
CA LEU A 3 1.69 7.45 2.91
C LEU A 3 3.20 7.35 3.16
N ASP A 4 3.94 8.43 2.88
CA ASP A 4 5.34 8.52 3.32
C ASP A 4 5.38 8.55 4.85
N VAL A 5 6.33 7.84 5.44
CA VAL A 5 6.58 7.81 6.89
C VAL A 5 6.76 9.21 7.45
N LEU A 6 7.34 10.14 6.68
CA LEU A 6 7.51 11.52 7.12
C LEU A 6 6.18 12.27 7.36
N HIS A 7 5.07 11.85 6.71
CA HIS A 7 3.75 12.46 6.98
C HIS A 7 3.25 12.18 8.40
N PHE A 8 3.76 11.12 9.05
CA PHE A 8 3.42 10.78 10.44
C PHE A 8 4.16 11.65 11.45
N ILE A 9 5.20 12.38 11.04
CA ILE A 9 6.14 13.04 11.95
C ILE A 9 6.00 14.56 11.85
N ASP A 10 5.38 15.16 12.87
CA ASP A 10 5.08 16.60 12.91
C ASP A 10 6.34 17.47 12.76
N ASN A 11 7.45 17.08 13.40
CA ASN A 11 8.71 17.83 13.34
C ASN A 11 9.44 17.73 11.97
N LYS A 12 8.98 16.84 11.07
CA LYS A 12 9.47 16.70 9.70
C LYS A 12 8.51 17.32 8.66
N GLY A 13 7.51 18.08 9.11
CA GLY A 13 6.50 18.70 8.23
C GLY A 13 5.32 17.80 7.91
N GLY A 14 5.17 16.68 8.64
CA GLY A 14 3.98 15.85 8.62
C GLY A 14 2.84 16.41 9.50
N ASN A 15 1.71 15.71 9.49
CA ASN A 15 0.57 16.00 10.34
C ASN A 15 -0.05 14.70 10.84
N ALA A 16 0.43 14.23 12.00
CA ALA A 16 -0.07 13.00 12.60
C ALA A 16 -1.57 13.08 12.88
N GLU A 17 -2.07 14.25 13.32
CA GLU A 17 -3.47 14.41 13.72
C GLU A 17 -4.43 14.29 12.53
N GLU A 18 -4.04 14.76 11.36
CA GLU A 18 -4.81 14.58 10.12
C GLU A 18 -4.92 13.09 9.74
N ILE A 19 -3.84 12.32 9.93
CA ILE A 19 -3.85 10.88 9.70
C ILE A 19 -4.75 10.19 10.75
N ARG A 20 -4.69 10.60 12.02
CA ARG A 20 -5.59 10.10 13.08
C ARG A 20 -7.05 10.37 12.75
N GLU A 21 -7.38 11.57 12.29
CA GLU A 21 -8.73 11.92 11.86
C GLU A 21 -9.19 11.09 10.67
N SER A 22 -8.33 10.91 9.67
CA SER A 22 -8.59 10.03 8.52
C SER A 22 -8.90 8.58 8.95
N GLN A 23 -8.13 8.04 9.91
CA GLN A 23 -8.39 6.71 10.48
C GLN A 23 -9.73 6.65 11.21
N ARG A 24 -10.08 7.68 12.01
CA ARG A 24 -11.40 7.79 12.67
C ARG A 24 -12.54 7.81 11.66
N LYS A 25 -12.41 8.58 10.57
CA LYS A 25 -13.40 8.62 9.49
C LYS A 25 -13.60 7.26 8.81
N ARG A 26 -12.56 6.41 8.79
CA ARG A 26 -12.60 5.04 8.26
C ARG A 26 -13.11 4.01 9.28
N GLY A 27 -13.37 4.41 10.53
CA GLY A 27 -13.70 3.48 11.61
C GLY A 27 -12.56 2.54 12.00
N LEU A 28 -11.31 2.92 11.70
CA LEU A 28 -10.11 2.12 11.98
C LEU A 28 -9.37 2.61 13.22
N SER A 29 -8.49 1.76 13.76
CA SER A 29 -7.69 2.11 14.94
C SER A 29 -6.74 3.27 14.64
N VAL A 30 -6.75 4.24 15.56
CA VAL A 30 -5.87 5.41 15.58
C VAL A 30 -4.51 5.06 16.19
N GLU A 31 -4.47 4.05 17.06
CA GLU A 31 -3.26 3.60 17.75
C GLU A 31 -2.15 3.17 16.77
N LEU A 32 -2.54 2.68 15.59
CA LEU A 32 -1.62 2.37 14.49
C LEU A 32 -0.75 3.57 14.09
N VAL A 33 -1.28 4.79 14.18
CA VAL A 33 -0.53 6.02 13.88
C VAL A 33 0.53 6.26 14.94
N ASP A 34 0.17 6.10 16.21
CA ASP A 34 1.08 6.30 17.35
C ASP A 34 2.17 5.22 17.40
N GLU A 35 1.82 3.97 17.08
CA GLU A 35 2.78 2.88 16.92
C GLU A 35 3.84 3.20 15.86
N VAL A 36 3.43 3.72 14.69
CA VAL A 36 4.36 4.10 13.62
C VAL A 36 5.28 5.24 14.05
N ILE A 37 4.75 6.24 14.78
CA ILE A 37 5.54 7.36 15.33
C ILE A 37 6.58 6.85 16.34
N GLN A 38 6.18 5.92 17.21
CA GLN A 38 7.07 5.31 18.19
C GLN A 38 8.18 4.51 17.48
N MET A 39 7.82 3.67 16.50
CA MET A 39 8.78 2.90 15.71
C MET A 39 9.77 3.81 14.97
N TYR A 40 9.32 4.95 14.45
CA TYR A 40 10.20 5.94 13.84
C TYR A 40 11.19 6.53 14.86
N THR A 41 10.70 6.88 16.04
CA THR A 41 11.53 7.43 17.12
C THR A 41 12.61 6.43 17.55
N ASP A 42 12.26 5.16 17.65
CA ASP A 42 13.21 4.10 18.02
C ASP A 42 14.20 3.81 16.89
N TRP A 43 13.75 3.82 15.63
CA TRP A 43 14.65 3.73 14.47
C TRP A 43 15.67 4.88 14.45
N VAL A 44 15.25 6.13 14.69
CA VAL A 44 16.16 7.29 14.74
C VAL A 44 17.23 7.11 15.83
N LYS A 45 16.85 6.59 17.01
CA LYS A 45 17.82 6.30 18.09
C LYS A 45 18.82 5.21 17.67
N LEU A 46 18.33 4.10 17.11
CA LEU A 46 19.18 2.99 16.65
C LEU A 46 20.14 3.44 15.54
N ASP A 47 19.67 4.27 14.61
CA ASP A 47 20.50 4.81 13.54
C ASP A 47 21.58 5.78 14.08
N TYR A 48 21.20 6.63 15.03
CA TYR A 48 22.13 7.52 15.72
C TYR A 48 23.22 6.74 16.49
N ASP A 49 22.85 5.67 17.20
CA ASP A 49 23.78 4.81 17.92
C ASP A 49 24.76 4.11 16.96
N ALA A 50 24.25 3.59 15.83
CA ALA A 50 25.08 3.00 14.78
C ALA A 50 26.05 4.03 14.16
N ALA A 51 25.60 5.27 13.98
CA ALA A 51 26.44 6.37 13.49
C ALA A 51 27.52 6.76 14.51
N ASN A 52 27.21 6.77 15.81
CA ASN A 52 28.18 7.05 16.86
C ASN A 52 29.24 5.97 16.98
N LEU A 53 28.86 4.69 16.94
CA LEU A 53 29.82 3.58 16.90
C LEU A 53 30.73 3.68 15.66
N SER A 54 30.17 4.04 14.51
CA SER A 54 30.95 4.27 13.28
C SER A 54 31.97 5.41 13.45
N LYS A 55 31.62 6.49 14.16
CA LYS A 55 32.56 7.57 14.50
C LYS A 55 33.67 7.08 15.43
N GLN A 56 33.35 6.24 16.42
CA GLN A 56 34.36 5.66 17.32
C GLN A 56 35.33 4.74 16.57
N VAL A 57 34.85 3.90 15.66
CA VAL A 57 35.70 3.09 14.77
C VAL A 57 36.68 3.99 14.00
N ASN A 58 36.21 5.09 13.42
CA ASN A 58 37.05 6.01 12.67
C ASN A 58 38.08 6.73 13.56
N ALA A 59 37.74 7.05 14.81
CA ALA A 59 38.67 7.63 15.77
C ALA A 59 39.77 6.63 16.15
N VAL A 60 39.39 5.39 16.52
CA VAL A 60 40.34 4.32 16.84
C VAL A 60 41.24 4.00 15.64
N GLN A 61 40.70 4.02 14.41
CA GLN A 61 41.50 3.83 13.19
C GLN A 61 42.60 4.91 13.03
N LYS A 62 42.30 6.18 13.37
CA LYS A 62 43.31 7.26 13.35
C LYS A 62 44.38 7.06 14.41
N GLU A 63 44.00 6.62 15.62
CA GLU A 63 44.94 6.31 16.70
C GLU A 63 45.87 5.14 16.33
N ILE A 64 45.33 4.07 15.72
CA ILE A 64 46.13 2.95 15.19
C ILE A 64 47.16 3.44 14.16
N ALA A 65 46.74 4.30 13.23
CA ALA A 65 47.63 4.86 12.21
C ALA A 65 48.75 5.72 12.83
N ALA A 66 48.43 6.51 13.86
CA ALA A 66 49.40 7.33 14.59
C ALA A 66 50.42 6.46 15.35
N LYS A 67 49.98 5.45 16.11
CA LYS A 67 50.88 4.53 16.83
C LYS A 67 51.78 3.72 15.90
N LYS A 68 51.24 3.21 14.79
CA LYS A 68 52.05 2.52 13.77
C LYS A 68 53.11 3.43 13.14
N LYS A 69 52.80 4.71 12.93
CA LYS A 69 53.77 5.71 12.45
C LYS A 69 54.87 6.00 13.49
N ALA A 70 54.52 5.98 14.78
CA ALA A 70 55.44 6.13 15.90
C ALA A 70 56.24 4.84 16.25
N LYS A 71 56.01 3.72 15.53
CA LYS A 71 56.58 2.39 15.81
C LYS A 71 56.21 1.82 17.20
N GLU A 72 55.07 2.23 17.74
CA GLU A 72 54.52 1.72 19.00
C GLU A 72 53.61 0.50 18.76
N ASN A 73 53.44 -0.35 19.78
CA ASN A 73 52.50 -1.46 19.72
C ASN A 73 51.04 -0.94 19.69
N ALA A 74 50.24 -1.45 18.75
CA ALA A 74 48.84 -1.07 18.54
C ALA A 74 47.87 -2.26 18.61
N ASP A 75 48.30 -3.41 19.11
CA ASP A 75 47.54 -4.66 19.07
C ASP A 75 46.24 -4.57 19.87
N GLU A 76 46.25 -3.89 21.03
CA GLU A 76 45.06 -3.63 21.84
C GLU A 76 44.03 -2.76 21.10
N LEU A 77 44.48 -1.73 20.38
CA LEU A 77 43.60 -0.87 19.59
C LEU A 77 43.04 -1.61 18.38
N VAL A 78 43.82 -2.50 17.76
CA VAL A 78 43.35 -3.36 16.66
C VAL A 78 42.28 -4.34 17.15
N ALA A 79 42.44 -4.93 18.34
CA ALA A 79 41.43 -5.78 18.96
C ALA A 79 40.15 -4.99 19.28
N LYS A 80 40.27 -3.81 19.89
CA LYS A 80 39.15 -2.90 20.18
C LYS A 80 38.41 -2.46 18.91
N LYS A 81 39.14 -2.21 17.83
CA LYS A 81 38.55 -1.88 16.52
C LYS A 81 37.71 -3.05 15.98
N LYS A 82 38.22 -4.29 16.00
CA LYS A 82 37.47 -5.47 15.53
C LYS A 82 36.16 -5.65 16.29
N GLU A 83 36.19 -5.43 17.61
CA GLU A 83 34.99 -5.48 18.45
C GLU A 83 33.98 -4.39 18.06
N LEU A 84 34.42 -3.14 17.90
CA LEU A 84 33.57 -2.03 17.47
C LEU A 84 33.02 -2.24 16.05
N ASP A 85 33.81 -2.78 15.13
CA ASP A 85 33.37 -3.11 13.76
C ASP A 85 32.24 -4.16 13.80
N ALA A 86 32.35 -5.18 14.64
CA ALA A 86 31.29 -6.18 14.85
C ALA A 86 30.01 -5.55 15.41
N GLN A 87 30.14 -4.65 16.40
CA GLN A 87 29.00 -3.94 16.97
C GLN A 87 28.32 -3.00 15.96
N VAL A 88 29.09 -2.31 15.12
CA VAL A 88 28.54 -1.47 14.03
C VAL A 88 27.73 -2.32 13.05
N ILE A 89 28.26 -3.49 12.65
CA ILE A 89 27.56 -4.39 11.73
C ILE A 89 26.23 -4.85 12.35
N ALA A 90 26.25 -5.29 13.61
CA ALA A 90 25.06 -5.74 14.31
C ALA A 90 24.00 -4.62 14.44
N LYS A 91 24.40 -3.43 14.90
CA LYS A 91 23.49 -2.29 15.08
C LYS A 91 22.93 -1.76 13.77
N ARG A 92 23.70 -1.77 12.68
CA ARG A 92 23.18 -1.41 11.35
C ARG A 92 22.18 -2.43 10.81
N ALA A 93 22.39 -3.72 11.07
CA ALA A 93 21.43 -4.75 10.69
C ALA A 93 20.11 -4.57 11.45
N GLU A 94 20.18 -4.34 12.77
CA GLU A 94 19.04 -4.05 13.63
C GLU A 94 18.27 -2.79 13.18
N SER A 95 18.98 -1.69 12.90
CA SER A 95 18.37 -0.45 12.39
C SER A 95 17.62 -0.68 11.07
N LYS A 96 18.20 -1.43 10.13
CA LYS A 96 17.55 -1.76 8.85
C LYS A 96 16.31 -2.62 9.03
N GLU A 97 16.35 -3.61 9.92
CA GLU A 97 15.19 -4.46 10.20
C GLU A 97 14.06 -3.64 10.83
N HIS A 98 14.38 -2.75 11.77
CA HIS A 98 13.43 -1.82 12.36
C HIS A 98 12.81 -0.89 11.32
N GLU A 99 13.62 -0.31 10.43
CA GLU A 99 13.13 0.53 9.33
C GLU A 99 12.14 -0.24 8.44
N HIS A 100 12.47 -1.49 8.09
CA HIS A 100 11.62 -2.33 7.27
C HIS A 100 10.28 -2.61 7.94
N LYS A 101 10.28 -3.04 9.20
CA LYS A 101 9.05 -3.29 9.98
C LYS A 101 8.20 -2.02 10.11
N MET A 102 8.83 -0.87 10.36
CA MET A 102 8.14 0.42 10.44
C MET A 102 7.46 0.77 9.10
N ARG A 103 8.16 0.63 7.97
CA ARG A 103 7.60 0.90 6.63
C ARG A 103 6.46 -0.04 6.28
N GLN A 104 6.58 -1.33 6.63
CA GLN A 104 5.50 -2.29 6.47
C GLN A 104 4.28 -1.89 7.29
N LYS A 105 4.47 -1.50 8.56
CA LYS A 105 3.37 -1.05 9.41
C LYS A 105 2.70 0.21 8.86
N ALA A 106 3.49 1.22 8.46
CA ALA A 106 2.99 2.44 7.83
C ALA A 106 2.22 2.17 6.52
N SER A 107 2.60 1.12 5.77
CA SER A 107 1.91 0.74 4.53
C SER A 107 0.47 0.23 4.73
N THR A 108 0.12 -0.16 5.97
CA THR A 108 -1.25 -0.60 6.30
C THR A 108 -2.20 0.57 6.53
N VAL A 109 -1.66 1.79 6.71
CA VAL A 109 -2.45 3.00 6.89
C VAL A 109 -2.95 3.48 5.53
N GLY A 110 -4.27 3.63 5.42
CA GLY A 110 -4.92 4.09 4.20
C GLY A 110 -4.56 5.53 3.84
N ASN A 111 -4.82 5.91 2.59
CA ASN A 111 -4.63 7.29 2.14
C ASN A 111 -5.54 8.25 2.92
N LEU A 112 -5.19 9.54 2.96
CA LEU A 112 -5.99 10.58 3.61
C LEU A 112 -7.39 10.68 2.98
N VAL A 113 -8.41 10.72 3.83
CA VAL A 113 -9.80 10.93 3.40
C VAL A 113 -9.97 12.39 2.95
N GLY A 114 -10.45 12.59 1.72
CA GLY A 114 -10.67 13.92 1.17
C GLY A 114 -11.73 14.73 1.94
N THR A 115 -11.62 16.06 1.90
CA THR A 115 -12.46 16.98 2.68
C THR A 115 -13.95 16.93 2.33
N GLY A 116 -14.30 16.58 1.09
CA GLY A 116 -15.69 16.48 0.61
C GLY A 116 -16.32 15.10 0.76
N VAL A 117 -15.62 14.13 1.36
CA VAL A 117 -16.11 12.75 1.49
C VAL A 117 -17.05 12.64 2.70
N PRO A 118 -18.28 12.13 2.53
CA PRO A 118 -19.18 11.90 3.66
C PRO A 118 -18.58 10.90 4.65
N VAL A 119 -18.70 11.18 5.93
CA VAL A 119 -18.18 10.32 7.00
C VAL A 119 -19.31 9.40 7.45
N SER A 120 -19.22 8.13 7.09
CA SER A 120 -20.12 7.07 7.56
C SER A 120 -19.42 5.72 7.59
N LEU A 121 -19.96 4.80 8.39
CA LEU A 121 -19.54 3.40 8.46
C LEU A 121 -20.41 2.48 7.59
N THR A 122 -21.47 2.99 6.95
CA THR A 122 -22.39 2.22 6.10
C THR A 122 -22.52 2.85 4.72
N GLU A 123 -22.90 2.03 3.73
CA GLU A 123 -23.14 2.49 2.36
C GLU A 123 -24.47 3.24 2.20
N ASP A 124 -25.35 3.19 3.22
CA ASP A 124 -26.66 3.86 3.21
C ASP A 124 -26.55 5.39 3.18
N ASP A 125 -25.46 5.93 3.73
CA ASP A 125 -25.19 7.37 3.76
C ASP A 125 -24.46 7.88 2.51
N ASN A 126 -24.37 7.07 1.46
CA ASN A 126 -23.77 7.47 0.19
C ASN A 126 -24.53 8.64 -0.45
N LYS A 127 -23.85 9.77 -0.62
CA LYS A 127 -24.42 10.95 -1.25
C LYS A 127 -24.63 10.72 -2.76
N THR A 128 -25.87 10.83 -3.22
CA THR A 128 -26.18 10.82 -4.65
C THR A 128 -25.73 12.15 -5.29
N ILE A 129 -24.74 12.09 -6.19
CA ILE A 129 -24.16 13.27 -6.84
C ILE A 129 -25.00 13.71 -8.06
N ARG A 130 -25.43 12.74 -8.86
CA ARG A 130 -26.26 12.96 -10.05
C ARG A 130 -27.08 11.72 -10.35
N THR A 131 -28.26 11.93 -10.91
CA THR A 131 -29.07 10.88 -11.51
C THR A 131 -29.20 11.21 -13.00
N TRP A 132 -28.99 10.21 -13.85
CA TRP A 132 -29.06 10.39 -15.30
C TRP A 132 -30.05 9.39 -15.90
N HIS A 133 -30.87 9.87 -16.83
CA HIS A 133 -31.81 9.07 -17.60
C HIS A 133 -31.73 9.46 -19.09
N PRO A 134 -31.93 8.52 -20.02
CA PRO A 134 -32.12 8.87 -21.42
C PRO A 134 -33.33 9.80 -21.58
N GLU A 135 -33.26 10.75 -22.52
CA GLU A 135 -34.36 11.68 -22.80
C GLU A 135 -35.67 10.92 -23.05
N ASN A 136 -36.76 11.40 -22.45
CA ASN A 136 -38.12 10.86 -22.58
C ASN A 136 -38.34 9.43 -22.05
N LYS A 137 -37.53 8.95 -21.09
CA LYS A 137 -37.78 7.69 -20.39
C LYS A 137 -37.87 7.89 -18.88
N GLU A 138 -39.07 7.76 -18.33
CA GLU A 138 -39.25 7.52 -16.89
C GLU A 138 -38.84 6.08 -16.58
N VAL A 139 -37.94 5.89 -15.60
CA VAL A 139 -37.52 4.54 -15.19
C VAL A 139 -38.61 3.95 -14.30
N GLU A 140 -39.53 3.22 -14.91
CA GLU A 140 -40.49 2.42 -14.17
C GLU A 140 -39.80 1.16 -13.61
N LYS A 141 -39.80 1.01 -12.29
CA LYS A 141 -39.31 -0.19 -11.63
C LYS A 141 -40.31 -1.33 -11.84
N LYS A 142 -40.12 -2.10 -12.91
CA LYS A 142 -40.92 -3.29 -13.20
C LYS A 142 -40.64 -4.37 -12.14
N SER A 143 -41.68 -4.88 -11.49
CA SER A 143 -41.59 -5.92 -10.46
C SER A 143 -41.50 -7.34 -11.04
N ASN A 144 -41.88 -7.53 -12.30
CA ASN A 144 -41.87 -8.82 -13.00
C ASN A 144 -40.78 -8.87 -14.09
N ILE A 145 -39.52 -8.79 -13.67
CA ILE A 145 -38.36 -8.91 -14.57
C ILE A 145 -37.48 -10.06 -14.10
N LEU A 146 -36.96 -10.83 -15.05
CA LEU A 146 -36.02 -11.90 -14.78
C LEU A 146 -34.70 -11.31 -14.28
N ALA A 147 -34.07 -12.00 -13.33
CA ALA A 147 -32.73 -11.62 -12.89
C ALA A 147 -31.71 -11.90 -14.01
N HIS A 148 -30.59 -11.16 -14.03
CA HIS A 148 -29.59 -11.27 -15.09
C HIS A 148 -29.09 -12.72 -15.29
N HIS A 149 -28.90 -13.49 -14.21
CA HIS A 149 -28.45 -14.87 -14.29
C HIS A 149 -29.49 -15.80 -14.94
N GLU A 150 -30.77 -15.61 -14.66
CA GLU A 150 -31.85 -16.39 -15.28
C GLU A 150 -31.95 -16.09 -16.77
N VAL A 151 -31.79 -14.81 -17.16
CA VAL A 151 -31.77 -14.41 -18.56
C VAL A 151 -30.58 -15.07 -19.28
N MET A 152 -29.38 -14.99 -18.71
CA MET A 152 -28.19 -15.58 -19.33
C MET A 152 -28.28 -17.11 -19.43
N LEU A 153 -28.87 -17.80 -18.44
CA LEU A 153 -29.11 -19.24 -18.51
C LEU A 153 -30.13 -19.60 -19.59
N ARG A 154 -31.22 -18.85 -19.73
CA ARG A 154 -32.23 -19.09 -20.78
C ARG A 154 -31.72 -18.82 -22.19
N LEU A 155 -30.76 -17.92 -22.33
CA LEU A 155 -30.07 -17.63 -23.58
C LEU A 155 -28.93 -18.61 -23.90
N ASP A 156 -28.68 -19.59 -23.02
CA ASP A 156 -27.52 -20.49 -23.13
C ASP A 156 -26.19 -19.71 -23.30
N ALA A 157 -26.10 -18.57 -22.62
CA ALA A 157 -24.99 -17.63 -22.70
C ALA A 157 -23.97 -17.79 -21.56
N ILE A 158 -24.31 -18.59 -20.54
CA ILE A 158 -23.45 -18.91 -19.40
C ILE A 158 -23.65 -20.35 -18.93
N ASP A 159 -22.57 -21.03 -18.59
CA ASP A 159 -22.56 -22.36 -17.96
C ASP A 159 -21.91 -22.27 -16.57
N LEU A 160 -22.76 -22.22 -15.55
CA LEU A 160 -22.36 -22.14 -14.14
C LEU A 160 -21.99 -23.52 -13.57
N GLU A 161 -22.60 -24.59 -14.07
CA GLU A 161 -22.43 -25.93 -13.51
C GLU A 161 -21.06 -26.50 -13.89
N ARG A 162 -20.70 -26.47 -15.17
CA ARG A 162 -19.38 -26.90 -15.62
C ARG A 162 -18.30 -25.96 -15.11
N GLY A 163 -18.60 -24.66 -15.05
CA GLY A 163 -17.72 -23.66 -14.45
C GLY A 163 -17.37 -24.00 -13.00
N ALA A 164 -18.38 -24.26 -12.17
CA ALA A 164 -18.16 -24.61 -10.77
C ALA A 164 -17.45 -25.96 -10.61
N LYS A 165 -17.75 -26.94 -11.47
CA LYS A 165 -17.09 -28.25 -11.46
C LYS A 165 -15.60 -28.18 -11.78
N ILE A 166 -15.19 -27.30 -12.70
CA ILE A 166 -13.80 -27.19 -13.16
C ILE A 166 -12.99 -26.21 -12.30
N ALA A 167 -13.55 -25.04 -12.01
CA ALA A 167 -12.85 -23.92 -11.35
C ALA A 167 -13.28 -23.66 -9.90
N GLY A 168 -14.28 -24.39 -9.38
CA GLY A 168 -14.76 -24.23 -8.01
C GLY A 168 -15.72 -23.05 -7.82
N HIS A 169 -15.80 -22.54 -6.59
CA HIS A 169 -16.77 -21.50 -6.22
C HIS A 169 -16.64 -20.24 -7.10
N ARG A 170 -17.77 -19.80 -7.69
CA ARG A 170 -17.89 -18.71 -8.68
C ARG A 170 -17.23 -18.98 -10.05
N GLY A 171 -16.87 -20.22 -10.36
CA GLY A 171 -16.46 -20.61 -11.71
C GLY A 171 -17.65 -20.58 -12.69
N TYR A 172 -17.42 -20.05 -13.89
CA TYR A 172 -18.41 -20.03 -14.98
C TYR A 172 -17.70 -20.07 -16.34
N PHE A 173 -18.39 -20.58 -17.35
CA PHE A 173 -18.02 -20.36 -18.75
C PHE A 173 -19.02 -19.41 -19.39
N LEU A 174 -18.54 -18.48 -20.21
CA LEU A 174 -19.39 -17.81 -21.19
C LEU A 174 -19.53 -18.73 -22.40
N THR A 175 -20.73 -18.81 -22.95
CA THR A 175 -21.07 -19.65 -24.11
C THR A 175 -21.81 -18.84 -25.16
N ASN A 176 -21.71 -19.24 -26.43
CA ASN A 176 -22.43 -18.65 -27.56
C ASN A 176 -22.37 -17.10 -27.55
N ASP A 177 -23.53 -16.44 -27.68
CA ASP A 177 -23.70 -14.99 -27.67
C ASP A 177 -23.14 -14.32 -26.40
N GLY A 178 -23.00 -15.05 -25.29
CA GLY A 178 -22.37 -14.54 -24.05
C GLY A 178 -20.89 -14.21 -24.24
N ILE A 179 -20.18 -14.97 -25.07
CA ILE A 179 -18.79 -14.69 -25.45
C ILE A 179 -18.75 -13.43 -26.32
N ASP A 180 -19.61 -13.38 -27.35
CA ASP A 180 -19.64 -12.29 -28.31
C ASP A 180 -19.99 -10.96 -27.65
N LEU A 181 -20.96 -10.95 -26.73
CA LEU A 181 -21.33 -9.76 -25.96
C LEU A 181 -20.15 -9.25 -25.12
N ASN A 182 -19.43 -10.14 -24.44
CA ASN A 182 -18.26 -9.74 -23.64
C ASN A 182 -17.16 -9.13 -24.51
N GLN A 183 -16.86 -9.74 -25.67
CA GLN A 183 -15.86 -9.19 -26.61
C GLN A 183 -16.30 -7.84 -27.20
N ALA A 184 -17.58 -7.70 -27.52
CA ALA A 184 -18.14 -6.43 -28.00
C ALA A 184 -18.01 -5.32 -26.96
N LEU A 185 -18.32 -5.59 -25.68
CA LEU A 185 -18.19 -4.61 -24.59
C LEU A 185 -16.73 -4.20 -24.35
N ILE A 186 -15.79 -5.15 -24.33
CA ILE A 186 -14.35 -4.87 -24.20
C ILE A 186 -13.89 -3.96 -25.35
N SER A 187 -14.25 -4.32 -26.58
CA SER A 187 -13.86 -3.57 -27.79
C SER A 187 -14.46 -2.17 -27.81
N TYR A 188 -15.74 -2.03 -27.42
CA TYR A 188 -16.42 -0.75 -27.32
C TYR A 188 -15.79 0.15 -26.25
N GLY A 189 -15.47 -0.39 -25.06
CA GLY A 189 -14.80 0.35 -23.99
C GLY A 189 -13.43 0.87 -24.42
N LEU A 190 -12.60 0.02 -25.03
CA LEU A 190 -11.28 0.42 -25.54
C LEU A 190 -11.35 1.48 -26.65
N THR A 191 -12.40 1.45 -27.46
CA THR A 191 -12.62 2.45 -28.52
C THR A 191 -13.10 3.77 -27.97
N SER A 192 -14.07 3.74 -27.06
CA SER A 192 -14.62 4.93 -26.41
C SER A 192 -13.55 5.69 -25.62
N CYS A 193 -12.69 4.97 -24.86
CA CYS A 193 -11.59 5.59 -24.13
C CYS A 193 -10.49 6.15 -25.04
N ALA A 194 -10.12 5.45 -26.12
CA ALA A 194 -9.10 5.93 -27.06
C ALA A 194 -9.50 7.26 -27.72
N ASN A 195 -10.80 7.43 -28.02
CA ASN A 195 -11.35 8.68 -28.55
C ASN A 195 -11.28 9.84 -27.54
N ALA A 196 -11.12 9.55 -26.24
CA ALA A 196 -10.94 10.54 -25.17
C ALA A 196 -9.45 10.83 -24.85
N ALA A 197 -8.54 10.63 -25.82
CA ALA A 197 -7.09 10.87 -25.71
C ALA A 197 -6.35 10.02 -24.65
N THR A 198 -6.85 8.81 -24.37
CA THR A 198 -6.15 7.85 -23.50
C THR A 198 -5.27 6.88 -24.30
N ARG A 199 -4.14 6.46 -23.72
CA ARG A 199 -3.23 5.47 -24.33
C ARG A 199 -3.72 4.05 -24.04
N ARG A 200 -3.85 3.22 -25.08
CA ARG A 200 -4.12 1.78 -24.92
C ARG A 200 -2.85 1.07 -24.42
N SER A 201 -3.03 0.24 -23.40
CA SER A 201 -1.98 -0.63 -22.87
C SER A 201 -2.60 -1.92 -22.35
N SER A 202 -2.04 -3.07 -22.70
CA SER A 202 -2.29 -4.33 -22.00
C SER A 202 -1.23 -4.52 -20.92
N LEU A 203 -1.65 -4.92 -19.71
CA LEU A 203 -0.76 -5.28 -18.62
C LEU A 203 -0.69 -6.81 -18.53
N PRO A 204 0.46 -7.39 -18.14
CA PRO A 204 0.53 -8.79 -17.78
C PRO A 204 -0.49 -9.10 -16.68
N SER A 205 -1.18 -10.25 -16.82
CA SER A 205 -2.08 -10.81 -15.81
C SER A 205 -1.33 -11.27 -14.57
#